data_AF-A0A914PR95-F1
#
_entry.id   AF-A0A914PR95-F1
#
_cell.length_a   1.000
_cell.length_b   1.000
_cell.length_c   1.000
_cell.angle_alpha   90.00
_cell.angle_beta   90.00
_cell.angle_gamma   90.00
#
_symmetry.space_group_name_H-M   'P 1'
#
loop_
_entity.id
_entity.type
_entity.pdbx_description
1 polymer ?
#
loop_
_entity_poly.entity_id
_entity_poly.type
_entity_poly.pdbx_seq_one_letter_code
_entity_poly.pdbx_strand_id
1 'polypeptide(L)'
;MYEKYLNEENELNLFKIPVTIKTKNRDAVKLDAIIQDTKPDGTSFGTVICSHGAPGCHRDFRRLYPYLEKDNVRVISINFPGCGYTKCKNQCFRKV
;
A
#
# COMPACT_ATOMS: atom_id res chain seq x y z
N MET A 1 7.91 11.65 -6.68
CA MET A 1 6.83 11.44 -7.67
C MET A 1 6.58 9.95 -7.72
N TYR A 2 5.33 9.50 -7.59
CA TYR A 2 4.99 8.07 -7.55
C TYR A 2 5.14 7.45 -8.95
N GLU A 3 5.65 6.23 -9.04
CA GLU A 3 5.63 5.46 -10.30
C GLU A 3 4.32 4.67 -10.36
N LYS A 4 3.57 4.75 -11.47
CA LYS A 4 2.39 3.88 -11.64
C LYS A 4 2.82 2.42 -11.69
N TYR A 5 2.15 1.58 -10.92
CA TYR A 5 2.38 0.13 -10.93
C TYR A 5 1.29 -0.55 -11.76
N LEU A 6 1.69 -1.21 -12.84
CA LEU A 6 0.79 -2.03 -13.66
C LEU A 6 0.93 -3.48 -13.22
N ASN A 7 -0.16 -4.07 -12.73
CA ASN A 7 -0.26 -5.49 -12.46
C ASN A 7 -0.97 -6.22 -13.60
N GLU A 8 -0.97 -7.55 -13.56
CA GLU A 8 -1.63 -8.41 -14.55
C GLU A 8 -3.15 -8.21 -14.59
N GLU A 9 -3.74 -7.80 -13.46
CA GLU A 9 -5.18 -7.56 -13.30
C GLU A 9 -5.61 -6.13 -13.71
N ASN A 10 -4.67 -5.28 -14.15
CA ASN A 10 -4.89 -3.87 -14.52
C ASN A 10 -5.66 -3.07 -13.44
N GLU A 11 -5.35 -3.32 -12.17
CA GLU A 11 -5.92 -2.56 -11.07
C GLU A 11 -5.53 -1.09 -11.16
N LEU A 12 -6.52 -0.23 -11.01
CA LEU A 12 -6.34 1.20 -11.06
C LEU A 12 -5.67 1.71 -9.79
N ASN A 13 -4.99 2.84 -9.94
CA ASN A 13 -4.47 3.63 -8.82
C ASN A 13 -3.48 2.88 -7.93
N LEU A 14 -2.76 1.91 -8.49
CA LEU A 14 -1.61 1.29 -7.86
C LEU A 14 -0.34 2.07 -8.16
N PHE A 15 0.47 2.27 -7.12
CA PHE A 15 1.69 3.04 -7.19
C PHE A 15 2.84 2.31 -6.50
N LYS A 16 4.00 2.38 -7.12
CA LYS A 16 5.27 1.88 -6.59
C LYS A 16 6.04 3.02 -5.94
N ILE A 17 6.50 2.79 -4.72
CA ILE A 17 7.25 3.75 -3.93
C ILE A 17 8.52 3.07 -3.42
N PRO A 18 9.73 3.55 -3.80
CA PRO A 18 10.96 3.07 -3.20
C PRO A 18 11.04 3.57 -1.75
N VAL A 19 11.09 2.64 -0.80
CA VAL A 19 11.15 2.94 0.64
C VAL A 19 12.43 2.36 1.23
N THR A 20 13.08 3.14 2.09
CA THR A 20 14.20 2.69 2.93
C THR A 20 13.77 2.70 4.39
N ILE A 21 13.65 1.53 5.00
CA ILE A 21 13.27 1.37 6.40
C ILE A 21 14.55 1.17 7.22
N LYS A 22 14.80 2.05 8.19
CA LYS A 22 15.91 1.91 9.14
C LYS A 22 15.49 0.95 10.25
N THR A 23 16.21 -0.15 10.43
CA THR A 23 15.97 -1.08 11.54
C THR A 23 16.83 -0.72 12.76
N LYS A 24 16.45 -1.21 13.94
CA LYS A 24 17.24 -1.03 15.17
C LYS A 24 18.65 -1.60 15.06
N ASN A 25 18.87 -2.59 14.19
CA ASN A 25 20.14 -3.28 14.00
C ASN A 25 21.07 -2.59 12.99
N ARG A 26 20.82 -1.32 12.65
CA ARG A 26 21.56 -0.48 11.69
C ARG A 26 21.50 -0.93 10.22
N ASP A 27 21.02 -2.13 9.92
CA ASP A 27 20.74 -2.55 8.55
C ASP A 27 19.50 -1.81 8.00
N ALA A 28 19.67 -1.14 6.87
CA ALA A 28 18.59 -0.49 6.15
C ALA A 28 17.95 -1.48 5.16
N VAL A 29 16.64 -1.68 5.27
CA VAL A 29 15.89 -2.49 4.31
C VAL A 29 15.38 -1.57 3.22
N LYS A 30 15.82 -1.82 1.98
CA LYS A 30 15.32 -1.16 0.78
C LYS A 30 14.32 -2.07 0.07
N LEU A 31 13.14 -1.55 -0.20
CA LEU A 31 12.09 -2.28 -0.92
C LEU A 31 11.19 -1.34 -1.71
N ASP A 32 10.53 -1.89 -2.72
CA ASP A 32 9.51 -1.18 -3.50
C ASP A 32 8.13 -1.48 -2.89
N ALA A 33 7.60 -0.52 -2.16
CA ALA A 33 6.27 -0.61 -1.56
C ALA A 33 5.22 -0.37 -2.64
N ILE A 34 4.24 -1.26 -2.75
CA ILE A 34 3.07 -1.07 -3.61
C ILE A 34 1.91 -0.58 -2.76
N ILE A 35 1.37 0.57 -3.09
CA ILE A 35 0.21 1.16 -2.43
C ILE A 35 -0.92 1.33 -3.43
N GLN A 36 -2.14 1.42 -2.93
CA GLN A 36 -3.28 1.93 -3.69
C GLN A 36 -3.66 3.30 -3.17
N ASP A 37 -3.84 4.28 -4.05
CA ASP A 37 -4.18 5.66 -3.69
C ASP A 37 -5.31 6.19 -4.56
N THR A 38 -6.51 6.30 -4.00
CA THR A 38 -7.70 6.65 -4.78
C THR A 38 -7.67 8.05 -5.36
N LYS A 39 -6.88 8.97 -4.77
CA LYS A 39 -6.79 10.38 -5.21
C LYS A 39 -5.34 10.88 -5.07
N PRO A 40 -4.44 10.51 -6.02
CA PRO A 40 -3.03 10.88 -5.95
C PRO A 40 -2.79 12.40 -5.99
N ASP A 41 -3.70 13.16 -6.61
CA ASP A 41 -3.67 14.63 -6.66
C ASP A 41 -4.15 15.29 -5.35
N GLY A 42 -4.62 14.49 -4.39
CA GLY A 42 -5.12 14.95 -3.10
C GLY A 42 -6.62 15.23 -3.08
N THR A 43 -7.07 15.75 -1.94
CA THR A 43 -8.46 16.15 -1.67
C THR A 43 -8.46 17.24 -0.60
N SER A 44 -9.47 18.10 -0.62
CA SER A 44 -9.69 19.13 0.40
C SER A 44 -10.38 18.61 1.66
N PHE A 45 -10.95 17.40 1.64
CA PHE A 45 -11.74 16.88 2.77
C PHE A 45 -10.87 16.18 3.82
N GLY A 46 -10.08 15.19 3.40
CA GLY A 46 -9.23 14.43 4.30
C GLY A 46 -8.66 13.16 3.67
N THR A 47 -7.65 12.59 4.32
CA THR A 47 -6.99 11.35 3.89
C THR A 47 -7.10 10.27 4.97
N VAL A 48 -7.53 9.08 4.57
CA VAL A 48 -7.52 7.87 5.40
C VAL A 48 -6.40 6.96 4.92
N ILE A 49 -5.54 6.54 5.85
CA ILE A 49 -4.51 5.54 5.60
C ILE A 49 -5.00 4.21 6.13
N CYS A 50 -5.14 3.23 5.25
CA CYS A 50 -5.63 1.91 5.58
C CYS A 50 -4.46 0.92 5.70
N SER A 51 -4.36 0.29 6.86
CA SER A 51 -3.31 -0.68 7.18
C SER A 51 -3.94 -2.05 7.46
N HIS A 52 -3.69 -3.02 6.61
CA HIS A 52 -4.28 -4.36 6.73
C HIS A 52 -3.65 -5.17 7.89
N GLY A 53 -4.30 -6.26 8.30
CA GLY A 53 -3.72 -7.27 9.19
C GLY A 53 -2.76 -8.20 8.44
N ALA A 54 -1.93 -8.99 9.13
CA ALA A 54 -1.01 -9.93 8.48
C ALA A 54 -1.44 -11.39 8.72
N PRO A 55 -1.66 -12.21 7.68
CA PRO A 55 -1.57 -11.90 6.25
C PRO A 55 -2.78 -11.09 5.74
N GLY A 56 -2.57 -10.22 4.75
CA GLY A 56 -3.61 -9.37 4.16
C GLY A 56 -3.09 -8.57 2.98
N CYS A 57 -3.91 -7.66 2.44
CA CYS A 57 -3.48 -6.72 1.40
C CYS A 57 -4.42 -5.51 1.30
N HIS A 58 -4.09 -4.56 0.42
CA HIS A 58 -4.93 -3.39 0.12
C HIS A 58 -6.40 -3.73 -0.21
N ARG A 59 -6.69 -4.92 -0.75
CA ARG A 59 -8.07 -5.35 -1.09
C ARG A 59 -8.96 -5.59 0.13
N ASP A 60 -8.40 -5.69 1.33
CA ASP A 60 -9.17 -5.86 2.56
C ASP A 60 -10.11 -4.66 2.79
N PHE A 61 -9.78 -3.50 2.21
CA PHE A 61 -10.55 -2.27 2.31
C PHE A 61 -11.46 -1.99 1.10
N ARG A 62 -11.54 -2.90 0.11
CA ARG A 62 -12.32 -2.68 -1.13
C ARG A 62 -13.78 -2.32 -0.89
N ARG A 63 -14.37 -2.82 0.21
CA ARG A 63 -15.75 -2.53 0.60
C ARG A 63 -15.91 -1.19 1.29
N LEU A 64 -14.84 -0.64 1.86
CA LEU A 64 -14.84 0.66 2.53
C LEU A 64 -14.73 1.81 1.55
N TYR A 65 -13.96 1.64 0.46
CA TYR A 65 -13.68 2.73 -0.48
C TYR A 65 -14.92 3.44 -1.05
N PRO A 66 -15.98 2.74 -1.52
CA PRO A 66 -17.10 3.43 -2.14
C PRO A 66 -17.81 4.41 -1.19
N TYR A 67 -17.81 4.12 0.11
CA TYR A 67 -18.38 5.00 1.13
C TYR A 67 -17.51 6.24 1.35
N LEU A 68 -16.20 6.05 1.45
CA LEU A 68 -15.25 7.16 1.64
C LEU A 68 -15.11 8.04 0.40
N GLU A 69 -15.10 7.44 -0.79
CA GLU A 69 -15.02 8.17 -2.06
C GLU A 69 -16.25 9.05 -2.28
N LYS A 70 -17.45 8.58 -1.92
CA LYS A 70 -18.70 9.36 -1.97
C LYS A 70 -18.61 10.65 -1.17
N ASP A 71 -17.90 10.62 -0.05
CA ASP A 71 -17.68 11.79 0.83
C ASP A 71 -16.41 12.57 0.47
N ASN A 72 -15.90 12.36 -0.74
CA ASN A 72 -14.69 12.99 -1.27
C ASN A 72 -13.40 12.72 -0.46
N VAL A 73 -13.37 11.69 0.39
CA VAL A 73 -12.19 11.29 1.16
C VAL A 73 -11.17 10.59 0.25
N ARG A 74 -9.87 10.86 0.44
CA ARG A 74 -8.78 10.12 -0.20
C ARG A 74 -8.43 8.92 0.64
N VAL A 75 -8.24 7.77 0.00
CA VAL A 75 -7.87 6.54 0.69
C VAL A 75 -6.54 6.05 0.15
N ILE A 76 -5.59 5.83 1.06
CA ILE A 76 -4.28 5.25 0.78
C ILE A 76 -4.18 3.91 1.51
N SER A 77 -4.18 2.82 0.76
CA SER A 77 -4.02 1.48 1.31
C SER A 77 -2.62 0.95 1.05
N ILE A 78 -1.92 0.58 2.11
CA ILE A 78 -0.54 0.10 2.02
C ILE A 78 -0.50 -1.42 1.95
N ASN A 79 0.41 -1.99 1.16
CA ASN A 79 0.76 -3.40 1.27
C ASN A 79 2.06 -3.57 2.06
N PHE A 80 2.01 -4.33 3.15
CA PHE A 80 3.20 -4.64 3.95
C PHE A 80 4.24 -5.46 3.17
N PRO A 81 5.53 -5.44 3.58
CA PRO A 81 6.54 -6.30 2.99
C PRO A 81 6.14 -7.78 2.98
N GLY A 82 6.08 -8.38 1.79
CA GLY A 82 5.66 -9.78 1.61
C GLY A 82 4.15 -9.99 1.53
N CYS A 83 3.35 -8.93 1.50
CA CYS A 83 1.90 -8.93 1.35
C CYS A 83 1.48 -8.23 0.06
N GLY A 84 0.34 -8.64 -0.52
CA GLY A 84 -0.16 -8.10 -1.78
C GLY A 84 0.92 -8.13 -2.87
N TYR A 85 1.21 -6.96 -3.45
CA TYR A 85 2.24 -6.80 -4.49
C TYR A 85 3.59 -6.29 -3.97
N THR A 86 3.71 -5.97 -2.68
CA THR A 86 4.99 -5.54 -2.10
C THR A 86 5.87 -6.77 -1.86
N LYS A 87 6.97 -6.87 -2.62
CA LYS A 87 7.93 -7.98 -2.48
C LYS A 87 8.81 -7.78 -1.23
N CYS A 88 9.11 -8.86 -0.51
CA CYS A 88 10.14 -8.93 0.55
C CYS A 88 11.17 -10.01 0.14
N LYS A 89 12.47 -9.67 0.15
CA LYS A 89 13.55 -10.58 -0.31
C LYS A 89 13.69 -11.85 0.54
N ASN A 90 13.34 -11.75 1.82
CA ASN A 90 13.28 -12.87 2.76
C ASN A 90 11.81 -13.04 3.17
N GLN A 91 11.33 -14.25 3.45
CA GLN A 91 9.94 -14.44 3.87
C GLN A 91 9.72 -13.71 5.22
N CYS A 92 9.16 -12.50 5.15
CA CYS A 92 8.96 -11.62 6.30
C CYS A 92 8.03 -12.27 7.36
N PHE A 93 7.15 -13.19 6.93
CA PHE A 93 6.35 -14.05 7.80
C PHE A 93 6.97 -15.45 7.85
N ARG A 94 7.68 -15.77 8.93
CA ARG A 94 7.98 -17.17 9.26
C ARG A 94 6.64 -17.84 9.57
N LYS A 95 6.33 -18.96 8.91
CA LYS A 95 5.30 -19.89 9.39
C LYS A 95 5.67 -20.21 10.84
N VAL A 96 4.81 -19.81 11.78
CA VAL A 96 4.77 -20.39 13.13
C VAL A 96 4.35 -21.84 13.03
#